data_AF-A0A4P6TX12-F1
#
_entry.id   AF-A0A4P6TX12-F1
#
_cell.length_a   1.000
_cell.length_b   1.000
_cell.length_c   1.000
_cell.angle_alpha   90.00
_cell.angle_beta   90.00
_cell.angle_gamma   90.00
#
_symmetry.space_group_name_H-M   'P 1'
#
loop_
_entity.id
_entity.type
_entity.pdbx_description
1 polymer ?
#
loop_
_entity_poly.entity_id
_entity_poly.type
_entity_poly.pdbx_seq_one_letter_code
_entity_poly.pdbx_strand_id
1 'polypeptide(L)'
;MPQGDKRRLKPHTYVVEGIWPHAVLGDHHGAWVAQEVAARLRRVIDANGWSVAEVSRRAGVSRMTIVQVLDGAVWCDLLTIANLEKALEVDLWPGREPGNPPR
;
A
#
# COMPACT_ATOMS: atom_id res chain seq x y z
N MET A 1 24.18 0.98 -10.99
CA MET A 1 23.22 2.05 -10.68
C MET A 1 23.48 2.54 -9.26
N PRO A 2 23.74 3.84 -9.01
CA PRO A 2 24.02 4.32 -7.67
C PRO A 2 22.75 4.19 -6.78
N GLN A 3 22.95 3.70 -5.57
CA GLN A 3 21.89 3.29 -4.62
C GLN A 3 21.18 4.49 -3.92
N GLY A 4 21.49 5.73 -4.32
CA GLY A 4 21.26 6.94 -3.51
C GLY A 4 19.94 7.69 -3.69
N ASP A 5 19.05 7.32 -4.63
CA ASP A 5 17.90 8.19 -4.98
C ASP A 5 16.56 7.44 -5.16
N LYS A 6 16.48 6.18 -4.71
CA LYS A 6 15.28 5.32 -4.93
C LYS A 6 14.04 5.74 -4.14
N ARG A 7 14.15 6.69 -3.20
CA ARG A 7 13.02 7.25 -2.43
C ARG A 7 12.58 8.64 -2.85
N ARG A 8 13.28 9.30 -3.79
CA ARG A 8 12.87 10.62 -4.28
C ARG A 8 11.53 10.56 -5.01
N LEU A 9 11.37 9.50 -5.80
CA LEU A 9 10.14 9.18 -6.50
C LEU A 9 9.13 8.50 -5.58
N LYS A 10 7.86 8.84 -5.75
CA LYS A 10 6.74 8.23 -5.00
C LYS A 10 6.26 6.97 -5.73
N PRO A 11 5.71 5.97 -5.03
CA PRO A 11 5.23 4.73 -5.67
C PRO A 11 4.38 4.95 -6.93
N HIS A 12 3.38 5.84 -6.87
CA HIS A 12 2.49 6.12 -8.01
C HIS A 12 3.20 6.74 -9.23
N THR A 13 4.41 7.28 -9.08
CA THR A 13 5.19 7.85 -10.21
C THR A 13 5.83 6.78 -11.10
N TYR A 14 5.82 5.50 -10.68
CA TYR A 14 6.28 4.37 -11.47
C TYR A 14 5.19 3.78 -12.39
N VAL A 15 4.00 4.39 -12.42
CA VAL A 15 2.90 4.03 -13.33
C VAL A 15 3.31 4.31 -14.78
N VAL A 16 3.18 3.29 -15.63
CA VAL A 16 3.37 3.37 -17.08
C VAL A 16 2.03 3.51 -17.79
N GLU A 17 1.01 2.78 -17.31
CA GLU A 17 -0.34 2.78 -17.89
C GLU A 17 -1.40 2.53 -16.81
N GLY A 18 -2.59 3.10 -16.98
CA GLY A 18 -3.73 2.90 -16.08
C GLY A 18 -3.72 3.81 -14.86
N ILE A 19 -4.46 3.41 -13.82
CA ILE A 19 -4.70 4.22 -12.63
C ILE A 19 -4.30 3.43 -11.38
N TRP A 20 -3.48 4.03 -10.53
CA TRP A 20 -3.12 3.49 -9.23
C TRP A 20 -4.39 3.21 -8.37
N PRO A 21 -4.46 2.12 -7.57
CA PRO A 21 -3.46 1.07 -7.36
C PRO A 21 -3.69 -0.15 -8.27
N HIS A 22 -4.26 0.03 -9.46
CA HIS A 22 -4.51 -1.05 -10.43
C HIS A 22 -3.77 -0.80 -11.75
N ALA A 23 -2.67 -0.06 -11.69
CA ALA A 23 -1.90 0.35 -12.85
C ALA A 23 -0.85 -0.68 -13.25
N VAL A 24 -0.42 -0.59 -14.50
CA VAL A 24 0.81 -1.24 -14.97
C VAL A 24 1.99 -0.38 -14.52
N LEU A 25 2.95 -1.01 -13.85
CA LEU A 25 4.15 -0.35 -13.36
C LEU A 25 5.37 -0.72 -14.21
N GLY A 26 6.35 0.18 -14.26
CA GLY A 26 7.68 -0.16 -14.76
C GLY A 26 8.40 -1.19 -13.87
N ASP A 27 9.59 -1.60 -14.27
CA ASP A 27 10.41 -2.58 -13.52
C ASP A 27 10.95 -1.98 -12.19
N HIS A 28 10.08 -1.93 -11.18
CA HIS A 28 10.41 -1.45 -9.84
C HIS A 28 9.66 -2.26 -8.77
N HIS A 29 10.32 -3.32 -8.27
CA HIS A 29 9.74 -4.26 -7.28
C HIS A 29 9.09 -3.55 -6.08
N GLY A 30 9.73 -2.53 -5.50
CA GLY A 30 9.14 -1.83 -4.35
C GLY A 30 7.83 -1.12 -4.67
N ALA A 31 7.68 -0.61 -5.90
CA ALA A 31 6.45 0.11 -6.31
C ALA A 31 5.31 -0.89 -6.52
N TRP A 32 5.62 -2.07 -7.06
CA TRP A 32 4.69 -3.21 -7.12
C TRP A 32 4.20 -3.61 -5.73
N VAL A 33 5.10 -3.76 -4.76
CA VAL A 33 4.71 -4.08 -3.37
C VAL A 33 3.80 -2.99 -2.78
N ALA A 34 4.15 -1.72 -2.98
CA ALA A 34 3.33 -0.60 -2.49
C ALA A 34 1.94 -0.57 -3.15
N GLN A 35 1.84 -0.90 -4.44
CA GLN A 35 0.58 -0.98 -5.17
C GLN A 35 -0.31 -2.10 -4.61
N GLU A 36 0.27 -3.28 -4.37
CA GLU A 36 -0.47 -4.40 -3.78
C GLU A 36 -0.99 -4.09 -2.37
N VAL A 37 -0.18 -3.46 -1.52
CA VAL A 37 -0.62 -3.00 -0.19
C VAL A 37 -1.79 -2.03 -0.32
N ALA A 38 -1.69 -1.04 -1.22
CA ALA A 38 -2.76 -0.06 -1.44
C ALA A 38 -4.04 -0.72 -1.99
N ALA A 39 -3.92 -1.65 -2.94
CA ALA A 39 -5.04 -2.38 -3.54
C ALA A 39 -5.74 -3.30 -2.52
N ARG A 40 -4.98 -4.03 -1.70
CA ARG A 40 -5.53 -4.87 -0.62
C ARG A 40 -6.20 -4.03 0.46
N LEU A 41 -5.58 -2.92 0.86
CA LEU A 41 -6.18 -1.99 1.82
C LEU A 41 -7.50 -1.42 1.30
N ARG A 42 -7.53 -0.93 0.05
CA ARG A 42 -8.76 -0.45 -0.61
C ARG A 42 -9.85 -1.51 -0.59
N ARG A 43 -9.53 -2.73 -1.01
CA ARG A 43 -10.47 -3.85 -1.05
C ARG A 43 -11.09 -4.15 0.31
N VAL A 44 -10.28 -4.16 1.37
CA VAL A 44 -10.75 -4.43 2.74
C VAL A 44 -11.64 -3.29 3.25
N ILE A 45 -11.27 -2.04 2.98
CA ILE A 45 -12.09 -0.86 3.34
C ILE A 45 -13.46 -0.94 2.67
N ASP A 46 -13.48 -1.18 1.36
CA ASP A 46 -14.70 -1.19 0.57
C ASP A 46 -15.60 -2.38 0.94
N ALA A 47 -15.02 -3.57 1.11
CA ALA A 47 -15.76 -4.78 1.51
C ALA A 47 -16.45 -4.65 2.87
N ASN A 48 -15.89 -3.86 3.79
CA ASN A 48 -16.47 -3.60 5.10
C ASN A 48 -17.31 -2.31 5.16
N GLY A 49 -17.41 -1.55 4.07
CA GLY A 49 -18.08 -0.25 4.05
C GLY A 49 -17.46 0.78 5.01
N TRP A 50 -16.16 0.66 5.30
CA TRP A 50 -15.48 1.57 6.23
C TRP A 50 -15.08 2.87 5.56
N SER A 51 -15.12 3.97 6.31
CA SER A 51 -14.43 5.19 5.92
C SER A 51 -12.96 5.14 6.34
N VAL A 52 -12.11 5.96 5.71
CA VAL A 52 -10.72 6.15 6.16
C VAL A 52 -10.65 6.59 7.62
N ALA A 53 -11.64 7.36 8.08
CA ALA A 53 -11.73 7.75 9.48
C ALA A 53 -11.94 6.56 10.42
N GLU A 54 -12.71 5.56 10.01
CA GLU A 54 -12.94 4.35 10.79
C GLU A 54 -11.68 3.48 10.85
N VAL A 55 -10.99 3.33 9.70
CA VAL A 55 -9.72 2.59 9.61
C VAL A 55 -8.66 3.24 10.49
N SER A 56 -8.56 4.57 10.45
CA SER A 56 -7.66 5.35 11.30
C SER A 56 -7.90 5.08 12.78
N ARG A 57 -9.17 5.08 13.22
CA ARG A 57 -9.55 4.80 14.61
C ARG A 57 -9.20 3.37 15.03
N ARG A 58 -9.43 2.38 14.16
CA ARG A 58 -9.10 0.97 14.43
C ARG A 58 -7.60 0.71 14.53
N ALA A 59 -6.85 1.24 13.56
CA ALA A 59 -5.42 0.94 13.41
C ALA A 59 -4.49 1.87 14.19
N GLY A 60 -4.99 3.00 14.70
CA GLY A 60 -4.13 4.03 15.30
C GLY A 60 -3.19 4.70 14.29
N VAL A 61 -3.48 4.58 12.99
CA VAL A 61 -2.74 5.22 11.90
C VAL A 61 -3.46 6.50 11.50
N SER A 62 -2.72 7.57 11.21
CA SER A 62 -3.34 8.85 10.83
C SER A 62 -4.16 8.73 9.54
N ARG A 63 -5.28 9.47 9.46
CA ARG A 63 -6.10 9.53 8.24
C ARG A 63 -5.30 9.96 7.01
N MET A 64 -4.41 10.95 7.17
CA MET A 64 -3.55 11.44 6.10
C MET A 64 -2.62 10.34 5.58
N THR A 65 -1.98 9.60 6.49
CA THR A 65 -1.11 8.46 6.12
C THR A 65 -1.88 7.42 5.32
N ILE A 66 -3.10 7.05 5.75
CA ILE A 66 -3.93 6.07 5.04
C ILE A 66 -4.28 6.56 3.63
N VAL A 67 -4.70 7.83 3.48
CA VAL A 67 -4.98 8.43 2.17
C VAL A 67 -3.73 8.39 1.28
N GLN A 68 -2.58 8.82 1.80
CA GLN A 68 -1.34 8.83 1.03
C GLN A 68 -0.87 7.43 0.61
N VAL A 69 -1.11 6.40 1.44
CA VAL A 69 -0.85 5.00 1.06
C VAL A 69 -1.79 4.57 -0.06
N LEU A 70 -3.09 4.84 0.08
CA LEU A 70 -4.09 4.52 -0.94
C LEU A 70 -3.80 5.21 -2.28
N ASP A 71 -3.29 6.44 -2.26
CA ASP A 71 -2.92 7.22 -3.44
C ASP A 71 -1.50 6.91 -3.95
N GLY A 72 -0.75 6.06 -3.24
CA GLY A 72 0.63 5.71 -3.59
C GLY A 72 1.62 6.87 -3.43
N ALA A 73 1.25 7.93 -2.72
CA ALA A 73 2.03 9.15 -2.52
C ALA A 73 3.18 9.01 -1.49
N VAL A 74 3.19 7.92 -0.71
CA VAL A 74 4.24 7.59 0.27
C VAL A 74 4.66 6.14 0.17
N TRP A 75 5.92 5.89 0.52
CA TRP A 75 6.39 4.55 0.84
C TRP A 75 5.81 4.16 2.19
N CYS A 76 4.85 3.23 2.21
CA CYS A 76 4.29 2.73 3.46
C CYS A 76 5.41 2.12 4.32
N ASP A 77 5.49 2.54 5.59
CA ASP A 77 6.50 2.03 6.50
C ASP A 77 6.04 0.75 7.22
N LEU A 78 7.00 0.07 7.84
CA LEU A 78 6.78 -1.20 8.52
C LEU A 78 5.76 -1.09 9.67
N LEU A 79 5.78 0.02 10.41
CA LEU A 79 4.90 0.23 11.56
C LEU A 79 3.45 0.44 11.11
N THR A 80 3.26 1.19 10.02
CA THR A 80 1.96 1.43 9.40
C THR A 80 1.35 0.13 8.90
N ILE A 81 2.11 -0.71 8.19
CA ILE A 81 1.63 -2.02 7.72
C ILE A 81 1.25 -2.90 8.90
N ALA A 82 2.14 -3.07 9.89
CA ALA A 82 1.88 -3.92 11.04
C ALA A 82 0.64 -3.50 11.85
N ASN A 83 0.43 -2.19 12.03
CA ASN A 83 -0.75 -1.66 12.73
C ASN A 83 -2.04 -1.87 11.94
N LEU A 84 -2.00 -1.68 10.61
CA LEU A 84 -3.16 -1.94 9.76
C LEU A 84 -3.51 -3.43 9.74
N GLU A 85 -2.54 -4.32 9.50
CA GLU A 85 -2.78 -5.77 9.45
C GLU A 85 -3.34 -6.28 10.78
N LYS A 86 -2.75 -5.85 11.91
CA LYS A 86 -3.25 -6.22 13.25
C LYS A 86 -4.69 -5.75 13.50
N ALA A 87 -5.04 -4.53 13.10
CA ALA A 87 -6.34 -3.94 13.40
C ALA A 87 -7.45 -4.36 12.43
N LEU A 88 -7.09 -4.75 11.21
CA LEU A 88 -8.01 -5.16 10.16
C LEU A 88 -8.06 -6.70 10.02
N GLU A 89 -7.20 -7.43 10.73
CA GLU A 89 -7.09 -8.90 10.74
C GLU A 89 -6.91 -9.50 9.34
N VAL A 90 -6.09 -8.85 8.51
CA VAL A 90 -5.81 -9.23 7.12
C VAL A 90 -4.35 -9.00 6.77
N ASP A 91 -3.82 -9.82 5.85
CA ASP A 91 -2.50 -9.61 5.29
C ASP A 91 -2.54 -8.58 4.14
N LEU A 92 -1.97 -7.42 4.39
CA LEU A 92 -1.75 -6.38 3.37
C LEU A 92 -0.44 -6.63 2.62
N TRP A 93 0.56 -7.24 3.27
CA TRP A 93 1.83 -7.56 2.63
C TRP A 93 1.64 -8.64 1.55
N PRO A 94 2.12 -8.41 0.32
CA PRO A 94 1.86 -9.33 -0.79
C PRO A 94 2.66 -10.63 -0.77
N GLY A 95 3.57 -10.81 0.19
CA GLY A 95 4.53 -11.91 0.20
C GLY A 95 5.79 -11.57 -0.61
N ARG A 96 6.59 -12.59 -0.93
CA ARG A 96 7.86 -12.44 -1.70
C ARG A 96 7.66 -12.64 -3.20
N GLU A 97 6.60 -13.32 -3.58
CA GLU A 97 6.30 -13.70 -4.97
C GLU A 97 4.88 -13.25 -5.34
N PRO A 98 4.64 -12.75 -6.56
CA PRO A 98 3.31 -12.43 -7.04
C PRO A 98 2.36 -13.63 -6.93
N GLY A 99 1.26 -13.48 -6.19
CA GLY A 99 0.20 -14.49 -6.10
C GLY A 99 0.38 -15.56 -5.01
N ASN A 100 1.43 -15.51 -4.20
CA ASN A 100 1.62 -16.44 -3.08
C ASN A 100 1.51 -15.66 -1.75
N PRO A 101 0.34 -15.66 -1.08
CA PRO A 101 0.22 -15.01 0.21
C PRO A 101 1.18 -15.65 1.23
N PRO A 102 1.66 -14.89 2.23
CA PRO A 102 2.37 -15.48 3.35
C PRO A 102 1.50 -16.59 3.98
N ARG A 103 2.13 -17.73 4.31
CA ARG A 103 1.48 -18.88 4.95
C ARG A 103 1.14 -18.61 6.40
#